data_AF-A0A7L2C159-F1
#
_entry.id   AF-A0A7L2C159-F1
#
_cell.length_a   1.000
_cell.length_b   1.000
_cell.length_c   1.000
_cell.angle_alpha   90.00
_cell.angle_beta   90.00
_cell.angle_gamma   90.00
#
_symmetry.space_group_name_H-M   'P 1'
#
loop_
_entity.id
_entity.type
_entity.pdbx_description
1 polymer ?
#
loop_
_entity_poly.entity_id
_entity_poly.type
_entity_poly.pdbx_seq_one_letter_code
_entity_poly.pdbx_strand_id
1 'polypeptide(L)'
;ARLQALQKMLTGSVRFLAPYEVRQGQETVVRLQGDLAARRQQLQPKKKFAFRTLKKEAAPGSAPRPAEPAPPAPAAPSPGLAEGESGGPPLCGFSGAQDEELELGPAELLQQDVVLSELRGCRVRLRGNPNTLRVRDCRGCTVLCGPVSTSVLVDGCSDCLLALACQQLRTHRTRDCRVYVQVTSRAVIEACSEVSFAPYSWSYPGIERDFESSGLDRNSNNWNLVDDFDWLVTDKPSPNWSLIPEQERITCWD
;
A
#
# COMPACT_ATOMS: atom_id res chain seq x y z
N ALA A 1 -9.52 26.97 -17.44
CA ALA A 1 -10.24 26.11 -18.40
C ALA A 1 -10.28 24.65 -17.94
N ARG A 2 -9.26 23.81 -18.18
CA ARG A 2 -9.34 22.35 -17.89
C ARG A 2 -9.51 22.00 -16.40
N LEU A 3 -8.75 22.61 -15.49
CA LEU A 3 -8.90 22.37 -14.04
C LEU A 3 -10.26 22.81 -13.49
N GLN A 4 -10.82 23.90 -14.03
CA GLN A 4 -12.16 24.37 -13.64
C GLN A 4 -13.25 23.42 -14.14
N ALA A 5 -13.06 22.79 -15.30
CA ALA A 5 -13.97 21.76 -15.80
C ALA A 5 -13.95 20.50 -14.92
N LEU A 6 -12.76 20.07 -14.47
CA LEU A 6 -12.60 18.95 -13.52
C LEU A 6 -13.26 19.26 -12.17
N GLN A 7 -13.07 20.46 -11.64
CA GLN A 7 -13.74 20.89 -10.41
C GLN A 7 -15.26 20.88 -10.57
N LYS A 8 -15.79 21.38 -11.70
CA LYS A 8 -17.23 21.39 -11.98
C LYS A 8 -17.80 19.97 -12.11
N MET A 9 -17.06 19.06 -12.75
CA MET A 9 -17.43 17.66 -12.88
C MET A 9 -17.47 16.97 -11.51
N LEU A 10 -16.44 17.15 -10.69
CA LEU A 10 -16.39 16.60 -9.33
C LEU A 10 -17.57 17.09 -8.50
N THR A 11 -17.85 18.41 -8.51
CA THR A 11 -19.01 18.99 -7.82
C THR A 11 -20.34 18.42 -8.32
N GLY A 12 -20.48 18.20 -9.63
CA GLY A 12 -21.67 17.59 -10.22
C GLY A 12 -21.87 16.12 -9.83
N SER A 13 -20.78 15.41 -9.56
CA SER A 13 -20.79 13.99 -9.21
C SER A 13 -20.84 13.70 -7.70
N VAL A 14 -20.76 14.71 -6.82
CA VAL A 14 -20.74 14.53 -5.35
C VAL A 14 -21.90 13.68 -4.82
N ARG A 15 -23.08 13.76 -5.46
CA ARG A 15 -24.27 12.99 -5.05
C ARG A 15 -24.17 11.49 -5.33
N PHE A 16 -23.22 11.07 -6.17
CA PHE A 16 -23.06 9.68 -6.63
C PHE A 16 -21.75 9.04 -6.15
N LEU A 17 -20.90 9.80 -5.45
CA LEU A 17 -19.57 9.37 -5.00
C LEU A 17 -19.56 9.19 -3.49
N ALA A 18 -18.76 8.25 -2.99
CA ALA A 18 -18.58 8.08 -1.56
C ALA A 18 -17.87 9.30 -0.95
N PRO A 19 -18.11 9.66 0.33
CA PRO A 19 -17.46 10.81 0.97
C PRO A 19 -15.93 10.76 0.95
N TYR A 20 -15.35 9.55 0.94
CA TYR A 20 -13.91 9.36 0.80
C TYR A 20 -13.42 9.76 -0.61
N GLU A 21 -14.09 9.28 -1.66
CA GLU A 21 -13.74 9.59 -3.05
C GLU A 21 -13.91 11.08 -3.36
N VAL A 22 -14.94 11.72 -2.80
CA VAL A 22 -15.13 13.17 -2.90
C VAL A 22 -13.94 13.92 -2.27
N ARG A 23 -13.51 13.51 -1.07
CA ARG A 23 -12.34 14.11 -0.40
C ARG A 23 -11.06 13.91 -1.21
N GLN A 24 -10.79 12.68 -1.66
CA GLN A 24 -9.61 12.36 -2.47
C GLN A 24 -9.60 13.14 -3.80
N GLY A 25 -10.75 13.26 -4.45
CA GLY A 25 -10.92 14.07 -5.66
C GLY A 25 -10.66 15.56 -5.40
N GLN A 26 -11.18 16.10 -4.29
CA GLN A 26 -10.96 17.49 -3.90
C GLN A 26 -9.48 17.77 -3.61
N GLU A 27 -8.83 16.91 -2.84
CA GLU A 27 -7.39 16.98 -2.55
C GLU A 27 -6.55 16.95 -3.82
N THR A 28 -6.90 16.07 -4.77
CA THR A 28 -6.20 15.95 -6.05
C THR A 28 -6.34 17.22 -6.89
N VAL A 29 -7.55 17.80 -6.95
CA VAL A 29 -7.79 19.07 -7.67
C VAL A 29 -7.01 20.21 -7.03
N VAL A 30 -6.98 20.31 -5.70
CA VAL A 30 -6.20 21.33 -4.97
C VAL A 30 -4.71 21.18 -5.25
N ARG A 31 -4.17 19.96 -5.19
CA ARG A 31 -2.77 19.67 -5.51
C ARG A 31 -2.41 20.13 -6.93
N LEU A 32 -3.22 19.76 -7.93
CA LEU A 32 -2.99 20.14 -9.33
C LEU A 32 -3.07 21.66 -9.54
N GLN A 33 -3.94 22.37 -8.80
CA GLN A 33 -3.99 23.82 -8.81
C GLN A 33 -2.69 24.43 -8.26
N GLY A 34 -2.17 23.88 -7.15
CA GLY A 34 -0.89 24.26 -6.56
C GLY A 34 0.29 24.08 -7.51
N ASP A 35 0.41 22.90 -8.13
CA ASP A 35 1.48 22.59 -9.07
C ASP A 35 1.47 23.53 -10.28
N LEU A 36 0.27 23.82 -10.80
CA LEU A 36 0.09 24.73 -11.93
C LEU A 36 0.43 26.18 -11.56
N ALA A 37 0.10 26.63 -10.36
CA ALA A 37 0.50 27.95 -9.86
C ALA A 37 2.02 28.06 -9.70
N ALA A 38 2.66 27.04 -9.11
CA ALA A 38 4.11 27.00 -8.94
C ALA A 38 4.84 27.03 -10.29
N ARG A 39 4.38 26.22 -11.26
CA ARG A 39 4.94 26.24 -12.63
C ARG A 39 4.74 27.58 -13.33
N ARG A 40 3.59 28.22 -13.17
CA ARG A 40 3.35 29.57 -13.71
C ARG A 40 4.32 30.59 -13.12
N GLN A 41 4.59 30.54 -11.81
CA GLN A 41 5.54 31.43 -11.15
C GLN A 41 6.98 31.21 -11.66
N GLN A 42 7.39 29.95 -11.88
CA GLN A 42 8.70 29.62 -12.44
C GLN A 42 8.88 30.13 -13.89
N LEU A 43 7.80 30.16 -14.66
CA LEU A 43 7.79 30.60 -16.05
C LEU A 43 7.55 32.11 -16.21
N GLN A 44 7.35 32.86 -15.12
CA GLN A 44 7.27 34.32 -15.23
C GLN A 44 8.62 34.87 -15.73
N PRO A 45 8.62 35.77 -16.73
CA PRO A 45 9.85 36.36 -17.21
C PRO A 45 10.51 37.14 -16.06
N LYS A 46 11.77 36.81 -15.76
CA LYS A 46 12.56 37.56 -14.77
C LYS A 46 12.56 39.03 -15.19
N LYS A 47 12.15 39.93 -14.28
CA LYS A 47 12.22 41.39 -14.47
C LYS A 47 13.67 41.77 -14.77
N LYS A 48 14.05 41.83 -16.05
CA LYS A 48 15.17 42.64 -16.51
C LYS A 48 14.70 44.09 -16.44
N PHE A 49 15.59 45.02 -16.09
CA PHE A 49 15.35 46.42 -15.74
C PHE A 49 15.03 46.68 -14.27
N ALA A 50 16.09 46.70 -13.46
CA ALA A 50 16.16 47.58 -12.29
C ALA A 50 17.27 48.60 -12.57
N PHE A 51 16.89 49.87 -12.74
CA PHE A 51 17.81 50.99 -12.87
C PHE A 51 18.58 51.17 -11.55
N ARG A 52 19.90 51.31 -11.66
CA ARG A 52 20.79 51.71 -10.55
C ARG A 52 20.55 53.18 -10.21
N THR A 53 20.31 53.48 -8.94
CA THR A 53 20.53 54.82 -8.37
C THR A 53 21.54 54.71 -7.23
N LEU A 54 22.57 55.55 -7.29
CA LEU A 54 23.74 55.56 -6.41
C LEU A 54 23.52 56.47 -5.17
N LYS A 55 23.97 55.94 -4.02
CA LYS A 55 24.57 56.57 -2.81
C LYS A 55 23.80 57.64 -2.01
N LYS A 56 23.74 57.43 -0.67
CA LYS A 56 24.41 58.32 0.31
C LYS A 56 24.68 57.61 1.64
N GLU A 57 25.90 57.82 2.15
CA GLU A 57 26.41 57.37 3.46
C GLU A 57 25.79 58.13 4.63
N ALA A 58 25.66 57.46 5.79
CA ALA A 58 25.95 58.02 7.11
C ALA A 58 26.07 56.89 8.16
N ALA A 59 27.13 56.95 8.98
CA ALA A 59 27.27 56.32 10.30
C ALA A 59 27.51 57.46 11.32
N PRO A 60 27.58 57.28 12.67
CA PRO A 60 27.46 56.06 13.48
C PRO A 60 26.58 56.20 14.76
N GLY A 61 26.36 55.10 15.48
CA GLY A 61 26.29 55.10 16.96
C GLY A 61 24.92 54.93 17.63
N SER A 62 24.62 53.72 18.10
CA SER A 62 24.21 53.40 19.49
C SER A 62 23.69 51.96 19.59
N ALA A 63 24.09 51.27 20.66
CA ALA A 63 23.61 49.95 21.09
C ALA A 63 23.16 50.11 22.58
N PRO A 64 22.51 49.13 23.25
CA PRO A 64 21.75 47.95 22.79
C PRO A 64 20.37 47.72 23.50
N ARG A 65 19.60 46.72 22.97
CA ARG A 65 18.54 45.88 23.60
C ARG A 65 17.16 46.50 23.96
N PRO A 66 16.08 45.69 24.11
CA PRO A 66 15.97 44.22 24.08
C PRO A 66 15.01 43.63 23.02
N ALA A 67 15.19 42.33 22.75
CA ALA A 67 14.37 41.53 21.85
C ALA A 67 13.12 40.98 22.54
N GLU A 68 11.97 41.12 21.90
CA GLU A 68 10.73 40.36 22.18
C GLU A 68 10.64 39.10 21.29
N PRO A 69 9.90 38.07 21.73
CA PRO A 69 10.09 36.69 21.31
C PRO A 69 9.42 36.34 19.99
N ALA A 70 10.08 35.46 19.23
CA ALA A 70 9.48 34.78 18.07
C ALA A 70 8.46 33.71 18.52
N PRO A 71 7.38 33.49 17.74
CA PRO A 71 6.39 32.45 18.03
C PRO A 71 6.96 31.03 17.82
N PRO A 72 6.45 30.03 18.57
CA PRO A 72 6.99 28.68 18.56
C PRO A 72 6.62 27.92 17.29
N ALA A 73 7.59 27.13 16.78
CA ALA A 73 7.36 26.12 15.77
C ALA A 73 6.48 24.98 16.35
N PRO A 74 5.49 24.47 15.61
CA PRO A 74 4.69 23.35 16.08
C PRO A 74 5.52 22.07 16.10
N ALA A 75 5.49 21.43 17.27
CA ALA A 75 6.13 20.16 17.58
C ALA A 75 5.60 19.02 16.71
N ALA A 76 6.50 18.10 16.35
CA ALA A 76 6.15 16.78 15.85
C ALA A 76 5.39 15.98 16.91
N PRO A 77 4.28 15.30 16.57
CA PRO A 77 3.69 14.30 17.43
C PRO A 77 4.21 12.91 17.05
N SER A 78 4.94 12.29 17.97
CA SER A 78 4.69 10.90 18.38
C SER A 78 4.04 10.98 19.78
N PRO A 79 3.37 9.97 20.36
CA PRO A 79 3.16 8.56 19.98
C PRO A 79 1.67 8.12 20.13
N GLY A 80 1.36 6.83 20.01
CA GLY A 80 0.19 6.25 20.70
C GLY A 80 -0.56 5.16 19.96
N LEU A 81 -0.39 3.92 20.42
CA LEU A 81 -1.37 2.85 20.31
C LEU A 81 -2.67 3.30 20.99
N ALA A 82 -3.79 3.25 20.27
CA ALA A 82 -5.12 3.16 20.84
C ALA A 82 -5.96 2.28 19.92
N GLU A 83 -6.36 1.14 20.47
CA GLU A 83 -7.36 0.24 19.92
C GLU A 83 -8.73 0.92 19.85
N GLY A 84 -9.46 0.60 18.78
CA GLY A 84 -10.92 0.60 18.76
C GLY A 84 -11.63 1.94 18.54
N GLU A 85 -11.96 2.25 17.28
CA GLU A 85 -13.29 2.78 16.94
C GLU A 85 -13.72 2.30 15.55
N SER A 86 -14.71 1.40 15.56
CA SER A 86 -15.45 0.90 14.41
C SER A 86 -16.36 2.00 13.88
N GLY A 87 -15.94 2.67 12.80
CA GLY A 87 -16.72 3.74 12.16
C GLY A 87 -16.45 3.93 10.65
N GLY A 88 -15.83 2.95 10.00
CA GLY A 88 -15.70 2.92 8.54
C GLY A 88 -16.90 2.26 7.88
N PRO A 89 -17.13 2.48 6.56
CA PRO A 89 -18.00 1.58 5.79
C PRO A 89 -17.53 0.14 5.99
N PRO A 90 -18.42 -0.88 5.85
CA PRO A 90 -18.05 -2.27 6.09
C PRO A 90 -16.79 -2.59 5.27
N LEU A 91 -15.71 -2.93 5.98
CA LEU A 91 -14.47 -3.35 5.35
C LEU A 91 -14.79 -4.63 4.59
N CYS A 92 -14.50 -4.66 3.29
CA CYS A 92 -14.61 -5.89 2.50
C CYS A 92 -13.62 -6.91 3.09
N GLY A 93 -14.10 -8.10 3.46
CA GLY A 93 -13.27 -9.15 4.04
C GLY A 93 -13.89 -9.87 5.23
N PHE A 94 -13.05 -10.53 6.02
CA PHE A 94 -13.46 -11.44 7.09
C PHE A 94 -12.68 -11.18 8.36
N SER A 95 -13.35 -11.26 9.51
CA SER A 95 -12.74 -11.03 10.82
C SER A 95 -13.24 -12.02 11.87
N GLY A 96 -12.31 -12.61 12.64
CA GLY A 96 -12.64 -13.37 13.85
C GLY A 96 -13.29 -14.75 13.64
N ALA A 97 -13.39 -15.22 12.40
CA ALA A 97 -13.93 -16.55 12.10
C ALA A 97 -12.93 -17.66 12.45
N GLN A 98 -13.45 -18.87 12.73
CA GLN A 98 -12.64 -20.02 13.13
C GLN A 98 -13.17 -21.30 12.47
N ASP A 99 -12.26 -22.11 11.92
CA ASP A 99 -12.57 -23.43 11.31
C ASP A 99 -13.66 -23.38 10.23
N GLU A 100 -13.72 -22.28 9.50
CA GLU A 100 -14.73 -21.99 8.47
C GLU A 100 -14.12 -21.91 7.06
N GLU A 101 -14.92 -22.29 6.06
CA GLU A 101 -14.64 -21.95 4.66
C GLU A 101 -15.32 -20.63 4.30
N LEU A 102 -14.53 -19.66 3.86
CA LEU A 102 -14.98 -18.30 3.56
C LEU A 102 -14.70 -17.98 2.10
N GLU A 103 -15.64 -17.35 1.42
CA GLU A 103 -15.49 -17.02 -0.01
C GLU A 103 -16.02 -15.62 -0.31
N LEU A 104 -15.28 -14.88 -1.14
CA LEU A 104 -15.75 -13.64 -1.77
C LEU A 104 -15.64 -13.77 -3.29
N GLY A 105 -16.68 -13.31 -3.98
CA GLY A 105 -16.79 -13.39 -5.42
C GLY A 105 -16.30 -12.14 -6.16
N PRO A 106 -16.28 -12.16 -7.50
CA PRO A 106 -15.74 -11.07 -8.31
C PRO A 106 -16.47 -9.74 -8.11
N ALA A 107 -17.77 -9.77 -7.85
CA ALA A 107 -18.59 -8.57 -7.64
C ALA A 107 -18.25 -7.83 -6.35
N GLU A 108 -17.86 -8.56 -5.30
CA GLU A 108 -17.50 -8.01 -3.99
C GLU A 108 -16.04 -7.54 -3.98
N LEU A 109 -15.19 -8.18 -4.78
CA LEU A 109 -13.76 -7.92 -4.78
C LEU A 109 -13.34 -6.81 -5.75
N LEU A 110 -14.10 -6.55 -6.82
CA LEU A 110 -13.67 -5.68 -7.92
C LEU A 110 -13.16 -4.31 -7.43
N GLN A 111 -11.83 -4.15 -7.47
CA GLN A 111 -11.11 -2.94 -7.04
C GLN A 111 -11.38 -2.52 -5.59
N GLN A 112 -11.75 -3.46 -4.71
CA GLN A 112 -11.95 -3.23 -3.28
C GLN A 112 -10.69 -3.54 -2.47
N ASP A 113 -10.55 -2.85 -1.34
CA ASP A 113 -9.53 -3.15 -0.34
C ASP A 113 -10.05 -4.24 0.60
N VAL A 114 -9.34 -5.38 0.64
CA VAL A 114 -9.77 -6.56 1.39
C VAL A 114 -8.94 -6.74 2.65
N VAL A 115 -9.60 -6.98 3.78
CA VAL A 115 -8.94 -7.26 5.07
C VAL A 115 -9.38 -8.61 5.61
N LEU A 116 -8.41 -9.50 5.82
CA LEU A 116 -8.59 -10.75 6.54
C LEU A 116 -7.90 -10.58 7.89
N SER A 117 -8.65 -10.61 9.00
CA SER A 117 -8.08 -10.38 10.32
C SER A 117 -8.49 -11.43 11.35
N GLU A 118 -7.56 -11.88 12.17
CA GLU A 118 -7.85 -12.71 13.35
C GLU A 118 -8.56 -14.04 13.02
N LEU A 119 -8.28 -14.60 11.83
CA LEU A 119 -8.84 -15.88 11.39
C LEU A 119 -8.04 -17.05 11.95
N ARG A 120 -8.69 -18.17 12.28
CA ARG A 120 -8.03 -19.37 12.82
C ARG A 120 -8.52 -20.63 12.13
N GLY A 121 -7.63 -21.44 11.55
CA GLY A 121 -8.05 -22.69 10.91
C GLY A 121 -8.94 -22.50 9.67
N CYS A 122 -9.07 -21.28 9.16
CA CYS A 122 -10.00 -20.96 8.08
C CYS A 122 -9.40 -21.23 6.70
N ARG A 123 -10.26 -21.60 5.75
CA ARG A 123 -9.94 -21.66 4.33
C ARG A 123 -10.65 -20.55 3.58
N VAL A 124 -9.91 -19.55 3.14
CA VAL A 124 -10.43 -18.36 2.48
C VAL A 124 -10.16 -18.43 0.97
N ARG A 125 -11.20 -18.27 0.16
CA ARG A 125 -11.11 -18.21 -1.31
C ARG A 125 -11.60 -16.83 -1.80
N LEU A 126 -10.70 -16.02 -2.34
CA LEU A 126 -11.01 -14.71 -2.90
C LEU A 126 -10.91 -14.80 -4.43
N ARG A 127 -12.05 -15.03 -5.09
CA ARG A 127 -12.13 -15.21 -6.55
C ARG A 127 -12.46 -13.87 -7.20
N GLY A 128 -11.46 -13.16 -7.67
CA GLY A 128 -11.66 -11.86 -8.30
C GLY A 128 -10.41 -11.00 -8.28
N ASN A 129 -10.63 -9.71 -8.46
CA ASN A 129 -9.59 -8.70 -8.58
C ASN A 129 -9.73 -7.65 -7.47
N PRO A 130 -9.14 -7.88 -6.28
CA PRO A 130 -9.06 -6.86 -5.24
C PRO A 130 -8.01 -5.80 -5.58
N ASN A 131 -8.23 -4.58 -5.10
CA ASN A 131 -7.25 -3.50 -5.23
C ASN A 131 -6.04 -3.73 -4.31
N THR A 132 -6.29 -3.95 -3.02
CA THR A 132 -5.28 -4.32 -2.01
C THR A 132 -5.78 -5.49 -1.17
N LEU A 133 -4.85 -6.27 -0.61
CA LEU A 133 -5.16 -7.31 0.37
C LEU A 133 -4.30 -7.14 1.62
N ARG A 134 -4.92 -7.22 2.78
CA ARG A 134 -4.24 -7.24 4.09
C ARG A 134 -4.64 -8.51 4.83
N VAL A 135 -3.65 -9.33 5.18
CA VAL A 135 -3.84 -10.54 5.99
C VAL A 135 -3.16 -10.27 7.34
N ARG A 136 -3.95 -10.19 8.40
CA ARG A 136 -3.49 -9.77 9.72
C ARG A 136 -3.83 -10.80 10.80
N ASP A 137 -2.87 -11.14 11.63
CA ASP A 137 -3.08 -11.97 12.83
C ASP A 137 -3.81 -13.31 12.55
N CYS A 138 -3.60 -13.90 11.37
CA CYS A 138 -4.23 -15.16 10.97
C CYS A 138 -3.36 -16.37 11.34
N ARG A 139 -3.97 -17.48 11.77
CA ARG A 139 -3.24 -18.68 12.22
C ARG A 139 -3.82 -19.98 11.69
N GLY A 140 -2.99 -20.89 11.17
CA GLY A 140 -3.49 -22.18 10.66
C GLY A 140 -4.39 -22.00 9.42
N CYS A 141 -4.28 -20.88 8.71
CA CYS A 141 -5.23 -20.52 7.65
C CYS A 141 -4.67 -20.83 6.26
N THR A 142 -5.54 -21.24 5.35
CA THR A 142 -5.24 -21.30 3.91
C THR A 142 -5.94 -20.14 3.21
N VAL A 143 -5.19 -19.22 2.62
CA VAL A 143 -5.72 -18.06 1.90
C VAL A 143 -5.37 -18.18 0.43
N LEU A 144 -6.39 -18.32 -0.42
CA LEU A 144 -6.27 -18.36 -1.87
C LEU A 144 -6.85 -17.06 -2.42
N CYS A 145 -6.01 -16.24 -3.05
CA CYS A 145 -6.44 -14.95 -3.58
C CYS A 145 -6.08 -14.81 -5.05
N GLY A 146 -7.05 -14.29 -5.80
CA GLY A 146 -6.85 -13.86 -7.17
C GLY A 146 -5.84 -12.70 -7.28
N PRO A 147 -5.56 -12.25 -8.51
CA PRO A 147 -4.58 -11.21 -8.75
C PRO A 147 -4.99 -9.87 -8.15
N VAL A 148 -4.15 -9.38 -7.25
CA VAL A 148 -4.30 -8.11 -6.55
C VAL A 148 -3.66 -6.99 -7.36
N SER A 149 -4.40 -5.93 -7.66
CA SER A 149 -3.92 -4.84 -8.52
C SER A 149 -2.67 -4.15 -7.97
N THR A 150 -2.54 -4.00 -6.66
CA THR A 150 -1.44 -3.22 -6.07
C THR A 150 -0.55 -4.07 -5.17
N SER A 151 -0.88 -4.17 -3.88
CA SER A 151 0.00 -4.72 -2.87
C SER A 151 -0.74 -5.67 -1.94
N VAL A 152 0.03 -6.62 -1.42
CA VAL A 152 -0.40 -7.51 -0.35
C VAL A 152 0.49 -7.27 0.87
N LEU A 153 -0.16 -7.07 2.01
CA LEU A 153 0.50 -6.99 3.32
C LEU A 153 0.09 -8.20 4.15
N VAL A 154 1.08 -8.98 4.58
CA VAL A 154 0.90 -10.09 5.53
C VAL A 154 1.57 -9.67 6.84
N ASP A 155 0.82 -9.61 7.93
CA ASP A 155 1.34 -9.14 9.22
C ASP A 155 0.84 -10.03 10.37
N GLY A 156 1.75 -10.48 11.24
CA GLY A 156 1.39 -11.26 12.43
C GLY A 156 0.83 -12.66 12.16
N CYS A 157 1.08 -13.24 10.98
CA CYS A 157 0.51 -14.53 10.60
C CYS A 157 1.40 -15.71 11.02
N SER A 158 0.81 -16.88 11.32
CA SER A 158 1.58 -18.07 11.65
C SER A 158 0.95 -19.37 11.18
N ASP A 159 1.76 -20.34 10.72
CA ASP A 159 1.25 -21.64 10.25
C ASP A 159 0.20 -21.46 9.14
N CYS A 160 0.48 -20.56 8.19
CA CYS A 160 -0.45 -20.21 7.12
C CYS A 160 0.08 -20.63 5.75
N LEU A 161 -0.86 -21.00 4.88
CA LEU A 161 -0.62 -21.30 3.48
C LEU A 161 -1.28 -20.22 2.62
N LEU A 162 -0.46 -19.43 1.92
CA LEU A 162 -0.92 -18.24 1.21
C LEU A 162 -0.63 -18.36 -0.29
N ALA A 163 -1.66 -18.31 -1.14
CA ALA A 163 -1.51 -18.22 -2.59
C ALA A 163 -1.94 -16.83 -3.07
N LEU A 164 -0.97 -16.02 -3.49
CA LEU A 164 -1.13 -14.57 -3.71
C LEU A 164 -0.48 -14.12 -5.02
N ALA A 165 -1.15 -13.30 -5.83
CA ALA A 165 -0.55 -12.64 -6.99
C ALA A 165 -0.67 -11.12 -6.84
N CYS A 166 0.40 -10.35 -6.96
CA CYS A 166 0.41 -8.90 -6.70
C CYS A 166 1.59 -8.16 -7.33
N GLN A 167 1.62 -6.82 -7.28
CA GLN A 167 2.81 -6.08 -7.71
C GLN A 167 3.89 -6.05 -6.63
N GLN A 168 3.48 -5.96 -5.35
CA GLN A 168 4.35 -5.85 -4.18
C GLN A 168 3.83 -6.72 -3.05
N LEU A 169 4.69 -7.57 -2.50
CA LEU A 169 4.42 -8.35 -1.30
C LEU A 169 5.29 -7.84 -0.15
N ARG A 170 4.66 -7.49 0.97
CA ARG A 170 5.35 -7.22 2.24
C ARG A 170 4.85 -8.17 3.30
N THR A 171 5.79 -8.77 4.02
CA THR A 171 5.51 -9.72 5.09
C THR A 171 6.21 -9.26 6.35
N HIS A 172 5.47 -9.16 7.45
CA HIS A 172 5.95 -8.66 8.72
C HIS A 172 5.50 -9.58 9.86
N ARG A 173 6.34 -9.77 10.90
CA ARG A 173 6.01 -10.58 12.10
C ARG A 173 5.38 -11.94 11.78
N THR A 174 5.84 -12.61 10.73
CA THR A 174 5.21 -13.83 10.21
C THR A 174 6.12 -15.04 10.43
N ARG A 175 5.55 -16.17 10.82
CA ARG A 175 6.32 -17.37 11.17
C ARG A 175 5.72 -18.66 10.60
N ASP A 176 6.57 -19.55 10.12
CA ASP A 176 6.16 -20.89 9.69
C ASP A 176 5.05 -20.82 8.62
N CYS A 177 5.28 -20.02 7.59
CA CYS A 177 4.28 -19.76 6.55
C CYS A 177 4.82 -20.14 5.19
N ARG A 178 3.96 -20.72 4.36
CA ARG A 178 4.26 -21.09 2.97
C ARG A 178 3.54 -20.15 2.04
N VAL A 179 4.29 -19.42 1.21
CA VAL A 179 3.77 -18.37 0.33
C VAL A 179 4.01 -18.75 -1.13
N TYR A 180 2.92 -19.07 -1.82
CA TYR A 180 2.87 -19.29 -3.27
C TYR A 180 2.56 -17.95 -3.93
N VAL A 181 3.61 -17.29 -4.43
CA VAL A 181 3.51 -15.90 -4.86
C VAL A 181 3.79 -15.71 -6.34
N GLN A 182 3.07 -14.79 -6.96
CA GLN A 182 3.52 -14.08 -8.15
C GLN A 182 3.68 -12.62 -7.79
N VAL A 183 4.90 -12.09 -7.97
CA VAL A 183 5.21 -10.70 -7.65
C VAL A 183 5.93 -10.03 -8.82
N THR A 184 5.43 -8.87 -9.26
CA THR A 184 6.08 -8.12 -10.35
C THR A 184 7.41 -7.53 -9.90
N SER A 185 7.51 -7.06 -8.65
CA SER A 185 8.73 -6.47 -8.10
C SER A 185 9.58 -7.52 -7.38
N ARG A 186 9.51 -7.56 -6.05
CA ARG A 186 10.17 -8.53 -5.16
C ARG A 186 9.34 -8.65 -3.88
N ALA A 187 9.49 -9.75 -3.17
CA ALA A 187 8.92 -9.87 -1.83
C ALA A 187 9.88 -9.22 -0.81
N VAL A 188 9.32 -8.59 0.23
CA VAL A 188 10.08 -8.04 1.35
C VAL A 188 9.59 -8.68 2.63
N ILE A 189 10.50 -9.18 3.44
CA ILE A 189 10.20 -9.73 4.77
C ILE A 189 10.89 -8.93 5.87
N GLU A 190 10.25 -8.82 7.03
CA GLU A 190 10.76 -8.15 8.24
C GLU A 190 10.20 -8.84 9.49
N ALA A 191 11.02 -9.05 10.51
CA ALA A 191 10.68 -9.79 11.72
C ALA A 191 10.04 -11.17 11.46
N CYS A 192 10.51 -11.87 10.41
CA CYS A 192 9.97 -13.15 9.97
C CYS A 192 10.90 -14.31 10.31
N SER A 193 10.36 -15.53 10.37
CA SER A 193 11.15 -16.76 10.55
C SER A 193 10.46 -17.96 9.91
N GLU A 194 11.21 -18.89 9.31
CA GLU A 194 10.64 -20.09 8.66
C GLU A 194 9.57 -19.75 7.60
N VAL A 195 9.82 -18.73 6.76
CA VAL A 195 8.90 -18.38 5.67
C VAL A 195 9.41 -18.96 4.35
N SER A 196 8.62 -19.81 3.70
CA SER A 196 9.04 -20.47 2.45
C SER A 196 8.26 -19.96 1.24
N PHE A 197 8.95 -19.74 0.12
CA PHE A 197 8.36 -19.20 -1.10
C PHE A 197 8.32 -20.21 -2.24
N ALA A 198 7.25 -20.17 -3.03
CA ALA A 198 7.05 -20.95 -4.26
C ALA A 198 6.34 -20.10 -5.32
N PRO A 199 6.37 -20.51 -6.60
CA PRO A 199 5.56 -19.87 -7.63
C PRO A 199 4.06 -20.00 -7.31
N TYR A 200 3.31 -18.93 -7.55
CA TYR A 200 1.85 -18.97 -7.51
C TYR A 200 1.29 -20.07 -8.43
N SER A 201 0.46 -20.95 -7.87
CA SER A 201 -0.08 -22.13 -8.57
C SER A 201 -1.60 -22.26 -8.47
N TRP A 202 -2.30 -21.27 -7.90
CA TRP A 202 -3.76 -21.32 -7.79
C TRP A 202 -4.44 -20.91 -9.10
N SER A 203 -5.44 -21.68 -9.53
CA SER A 203 -6.21 -21.44 -10.74
C SER A 203 -7.70 -21.63 -10.46
N TYR A 204 -8.55 -20.81 -11.09
CA TYR A 204 -10.00 -20.89 -10.97
C TYR A 204 -10.69 -20.31 -12.22
N PRO A 205 -11.97 -20.64 -12.48
CA PRO A 205 -12.70 -20.10 -13.61
C PRO A 205 -12.77 -18.57 -13.58
N GLY A 206 -12.28 -17.91 -14.63
CA GLY A 206 -12.25 -16.45 -14.75
C GLY A 206 -10.94 -15.78 -14.36
N ILE A 207 -9.95 -16.53 -13.85
CA ILE A 207 -8.67 -15.97 -13.38
C ILE A 207 -7.92 -15.16 -14.44
N GLU A 208 -8.01 -15.54 -15.73
CA GLU A 208 -7.36 -14.79 -16.82
C GLU A 208 -7.88 -13.35 -16.94
N ARG A 209 -9.19 -13.18 -16.79
CA ARG A 209 -9.83 -11.85 -16.81
C ARG A 209 -9.43 -11.03 -15.56
N ASP A 210 -9.28 -11.70 -14.43
CA ASP A 210 -8.84 -11.03 -13.20
C ASP A 210 -7.38 -10.55 -13.35
N PHE A 211 -6.50 -11.32 -14.01
CA PHE A 211 -5.13 -10.90 -14.32
C PHE A 211 -5.10 -9.71 -15.28
N GLU A 212 -5.93 -9.75 -16.32
CA GLU A 212 -6.04 -8.64 -17.27
C GLU A 212 -6.51 -7.35 -16.59
N SER A 213 -7.54 -7.46 -15.73
CA SER A 213 -8.05 -6.30 -14.98
C SER A 213 -7.11 -5.82 -13.87
N SER A 214 -6.19 -6.66 -13.38
CA SER A 214 -5.23 -6.25 -12.34
C SER A 214 -4.07 -5.46 -12.90
N GLY A 215 -3.80 -5.62 -14.20
CA GLY A 215 -2.60 -5.11 -14.85
C GLY A 215 -1.35 -5.91 -14.52
N LEU A 216 -1.46 -7.10 -13.92
CA LEU A 216 -0.32 -7.98 -13.67
C LEU A 216 0.02 -8.76 -14.94
N ASP A 217 1.29 -8.70 -15.34
CA ASP A 217 1.82 -9.56 -16.40
C ASP A 217 2.16 -10.95 -15.83
N ARG A 218 1.55 -12.00 -16.39
CA ARG A 218 1.84 -13.40 -16.05
C ARG A 218 3.27 -13.83 -16.33
N ASN A 219 3.95 -13.17 -17.26
CA ASN A 219 5.34 -13.47 -17.60
C ASN A 219 6.32 -12.77 -16.65
N SER A 220 5.85 -11.78 -15.90
CA SER A 220 6.65 -11.05 -14.91
C SER A 220 6.45 -11.65 -13.53
N ASN A 221 7.35 -12.54 -13.13
CA ASN A 221 7.26 -13.24 -11.86
C ASN A 221 8.61 -13.38 -11.15
N ASN A 222 8.80 -12.58 -10.11
CA ASN A 222 9.98 -12.53 -9.25
C ASN A 222 9.77 -13.21 -7.90
N TRP A 223 8.99 -14.30 -7.87
CA TRP A 223 8.62 -15.04 -6.65
C TRP A 223 9.80 -15.52 -5.80
N ASN A 224 10.96 -15.72 -6.41
CA ASN A 224 12.20 -16.19 -5.77
C ASN A 224 13.14 -15.05 -5.37
N LEU A 225 12.78 -13.79 -5.62
CA LEU A 225 13.53 -12.62 -5.18
C LEU A 225 12.90 -12.07 -3.91
N VAL A 226 13.53 -12.38 -2.77
CA VAL A 226 13.05 -12.00 -1.44
C VAL A 226 14.14 -11.20 -0.73
N ASP A 227 13.82 -9.96 -0.35
CA ASP A 227 14.67 -9.11 0.47
C ASP A 227 14.28 -9.28 1.94
N ASP A 228 15.25 -9.62 2.78
CA ASP A 228 15.06 -9.67 4.23
C ASP A 228 15.65 -8.42 4.88
N PHE A 229 14.77 -7.59 5.45
CA PHE A 229 15.14 -6.31 6.03
C PHE A 229 15.99 -6.44 7.30
N ASP A 230 15.83 -7.54 8.05
CA ASP A 230 16.59 -7.78 9.29
C ASP A 230 17.97 -8.37 9.03
N TRP A 231 18.21 -8.88 7.81
CA TRP A 231 19.44 -9.57 7.45
C TRP A 231 20.39 -8.67 6.63
N LEU A 232 21.20 -7.88 7.35
CA LEU A 232 22.17 -6.97 6.75
C LEU A 232 23.44 -7.66 6.22
N VAL A 233 23.54 -8.98 6.36
CA VAL A 233 24.71 -9.78 5.98
C VAL A 233 24.63 -10.13 4.50
N THR A 234 25.59 -9.66 3.71
CA THR A 234 25.59 -9.80 2.24
C THR A 234 26.30 -11.06 1.72
N ASP A 235 27.15 -11.69 2.53
CA ASP A 235 27.93 -12.88 2.17
C ASP A 235 27.23 -14.21 2.46
N LYS A 236 26.07 -14.17 3.14
CA LYS A 236 25.29 -15.36 3.52
C LYS A 236 23.81 -15.18 3.23
N PRO A 237 23.10 -16.23 2.78
CA PRO A 237 21.66 -16.18 2.64
C PRO A 237 21.01 -15.96 4.02
N SER A 238 19.88 -15.26 4.04
CA SER A 238 19.09 -15.12 5.25
C SER A 238 18.60 -16.49 5.74
N PRO A 239 18.62 -16.77 7.04
CA PRO A 239 18.03 -17.97 7.62
C PRO A 239 16.50 -17.87 7.78
N ASN A 240 15.92 -16.68 7.61
CA ASN A 240 14.50 -16.43 7.92
C ASN A 240 13.54 -16.90 6.81
N TRP A 241 14.08 -17.17 5.62
CA TRP A 241 13.29 -17.64 4.50
C TRP A 241 14.00 -18.70 3.65
N SER A 242 13.20 -19.46 2.91
CA SER A 242 13.69 -20.51 2.02
C SER A 242 12.80 -20.65 0.78
N LEU A 243 13.24 -21.44 -0.20
CA LEU A 243 12.40 -21.82 -1.33
C LEU A 243 11.80 -23.19 -1.08
N ILE A 244 10.52 -23.38 -1.40
CA ILE A 244 9.88 -24.70 -1.28
C ILE A 244 10.45 -25.62 -2.38
N PRO A 245 10.98 -26.81 -2.03
CA PRO A 245 11.43 -27.81 -2.99
C PRO A 245 10.30 -28.20 -3.95
N GLU A 246 10.62 -28.45 -5.22
CA GLU A 246 9.61 -28.73 -6.25
C GLU A 246 8.69 -29.90 -5.91
N GLN A 247 9.21 -30.91 -5.23
CA GLN A 247 8.49 -32.12 -4.85
C GLN A 247 7.47 -31.88 -3.71
N GLU A 248 7.65 -30.80 -2.96
CA GLU A 248 6.79 -30.41 -1.83
C GLU A 248 5.77 -29.32 -2.23
N ARG A 249 5.85 -28.82 -3.46
CA ARG A 249 4.95 -27.76 -3.94
C ARG A 249 3.55 -28.30 -4.18
N ILE A 250 2.59 -27.53 -3.71
CA ILE A 250 1.16 -27.75 -3.94
C ILE A 250 0.83 -27.33 -5.36
N THR A 251 0.36 -28.29 -6.15
CA THR A 251 -0.09 -28.12 -7.54
C THR A 251 -1.61 -28.24 -7.68
N CYS A 252 -2.27 -28.87 -6.72
CA CYS A 252 -3.72 -28.99 -6.64
C CYS A 252 -4.20 -28.39 -5.31
N TRP A 253 -5.13 -27.44 -5.42
CA TRP A 253 -5.64 -26.66 -4.29
C TRP A 253 -7.09 -27.02 -3.95
N ASP A 254 -7.57 -28.17 -4.40
CA ASP A 254 -8.91 -28.70 -4.10
C ASP A 254 -8.95 -29.33 -2.70
#